data_AF-A0A9J7LI34-F1
#
_entry.id   AF-A0A9J7LI34-F1
#
_cell.length_a   1.000
_cell.length_b   1.000
_cell.length_c   1.000
_cell.angle_alpha   90.00
_cell.angle_beta   90.00
_cell.angle_gamma   90.00
#
_symmetry.space_group_name_H-M   'P 1'
#
loop_
_entity.id
_entity.type
_entity.pdbx_description
1 polymer ?
#
loop_
_entity_poly.entity_id
_entity_poly.type
_entity_poly.pdbx_seq_one_letter_code
_entity_poly.pdbx_strand_id
1 'polypeptide(L)'
;MRKVLRKLRMASCLHLCTARQTSEEYPPQTPGRKGRVSVLEESAKLLDSVFAATDFEDTDDAQKTFTNIRSELPKTAMSADGAKLVQKFASLGSAATAESTYMDMIKIIWRTVRLTPGTSFVRLQLFFLAIGAMTVSVRKSPNVSDDVLESWLQKVEVWLGRQLTSGGKGCVDGGEGSVNDRIDRFFSTPYLHDFD
;
A
#
# COMPACT_ATOMS: atom_id res chain seq x y z
N MET A 1 37.30 -16.78 -27.60
CA MET A 1 36.18 -17.03 -26.65
C MET A 1 35.13 -15.89 -26.56
N ARG A 2 34.84 -15.13 -27.63
CA ARG A 2 33.84 -14.02 -27.59
C ARG A 2 32.44 -14.37 -28.15
N LYS A 3 32.24 -15.60 -28.66
CA LYS A 3 30.96 -16.03 -29.28
C LYS A 3 29.98 -16.70 -28.31
N VAL A 4 30.43 -17.19 -27.15
CA VAL A 4 29.58 -17.91 -26.18
C VAL A 4 28.79 -16.95 -25.27
N LEU A 5 29.33 -15.76 -24.99
CA LEU A 5 28.68 -14.75 -24.14
C LEU A 5 27.51 -14.01 -24.79
N ARG A 6 27.34 -14.07 -26.12
CA ARG A 6 26.16 -13.49 -26.81
C ARG A 6 24.93 -14.39 -26.80
N LYS A 7 25.09 -15.71 -26.63
CA LYS A 7 23.95 -16.66 -26.54
C LYS A 7 23.26 -16.64 -25.17
N LEU A 8 24.00 -16.34 -24.10
CA LEU A 8 23.43 -16.21 -22.75
C LEU A 8 22.56 -14.96 -22.56
N ARG A 9 22.85 -13.86 -23.27
CA ARG A 9 22.03 -12.62 -23.17
C ARG A 9 20.69 -12.68 -23.92
N MET A 10 20.54 -13.57 -24.90
CA MET A 10 19.25 -13.74 -25.60
C MET A 10 18.31 -14.73 -24.93
N ALA A 11 18.82 -15.64 -24.09
CA ALA A 11 17.97 -16.57 -23.33
C ALA A 11 17.18 -15.87 -22.20
N SER A 12 17.70 -14.76 -21.64
CA SER A 12 17.03 -13.99 -20.59
C SER A 12 15.93 -13.05 -21.10
N CYS A 13 15.93 -12.65 -22.38
CA CYS A 13 14.83 -11.85 -22.94
C CYS A 13 13.65 -12.69 -23.46
N LEU A 14 13.87 -13.98 -23.75
CA LEU A 14 12.79 -14.86 -24.21
C LEU A 14 11.90 -15.36 -23.08
N HIS A 15 12.41 -15.47 -21.84
CA HIS A 15 11.59 -15.85 -20.68
C HIS A 15 10.65 -14.73 -20.19
N LEU A 16 10.96 -13.47 -20.51
CA LEU A 16 10.10 -12.32 -20.19
C LEU A 16 8.99 -12.08 -21.23
N CYS A 17 9.10 -12.68 -22.42
CA CYS A 17 8.10 -12.52 -23.49
C CYS A 17 7.14 -13.73 -23.62
N THR A 18 7.45 -14.90 -23.06
CA THR A 18 6.54 -16.06 -23.06
C THR A 18 5.53 -16.07 -21.92
N ALA A 19 5.66 -15.19 -20.93
CA ALA A 19 4.65 -15.03 -19.87
C ALA A 19 3.34 -14.35 -20.36
N ARG A 20 3.23 -14.02 -21.66
CA ARG A 20 2.09 -13.28 -22.22
C ARG A 20 1.10 -14.13 -23.02
N GLN A 21 1.28 -15.45 -23.14
CA GLN A 21 0.35 -16.33 -23.85
C GLN A 21 0.30 -17.73 -23.22
N THR A 22 -0.37 -17.86 -22.08
CA THR A 22 -1.05 -19.11 -21.66
C THR A 22 -2.30 -18.71 -20.87
N SER A 23 -3.32 -18.28 -21.62
CA SER A 23 -4.70 -18.40 -21.18
C SER A 23 -5.08 -19.86 -21.44
N GLU A 24 -5.02 -20.70 -20.40
CA GLU A 24 -5.74 -21.98 -20.38
C GLU A 24 -5.88 -22.44 -18.92
N GLU A 25 -7.12 -22.29 -18.42
CA GLU A 25 -7.83 -23.12 -17.45
C GLU A 25 -7.02 -23.90 -16.41
N TYR A 26 -6.97 -23.37 -15.17
CA TYR A 26 -6.54 -24.12 -13.99
C TYR A 26 -7.77 -24.64 -13.21
N PRO A 27 -7.93 -25.96 -12.99
CA PRO A 27 -8.92 -26.47 -12.06
C PRO A 27 -8.46 -26.22 -10.60
N PRO A 28 -9.40 -26.07 -9.65
CA PRO A 28 -9.09 -25.61 -8.31
C PRO A 28 -8.50 -26.75 -7.49
N GLN A 29 -7.24 -26.62 -7.09
CA GLN A 29 -6.71 -27.41 -5.97
C GLN A 29 -6.59 -26.48 -4.77
N THR A 30 -7.41 -26.76 -3.76
CA THR A 30 -7.44 -26.11 -2.44
C THR A 30 -6.25 -26.56 -1.58
N PRO A 31 -5.39 -25.65 -1.12
CA PRO A 31 -4.76 -25.73 0.18
C PRO A 31 -5.58 -24.90 1.18
N GLY A 32 -5.58 -25.33 2.46
CA GLY A 32 -6.33 -24.81 3.60
C GLY A 32 -6.90 -23.40 3.46
N ARG A 33 -8.22 -23.27 3.64
CA ARG A 33 -9.00 -22.04 3.54
C ARG A 33 -8.50 -20.99 4.55
N LYS A 34 -7.39 -20.31 4.25
CA LYS A 34 -7.12 -18.96 4.77
C LYS A 34 -8.39 -18.17 4.41
N GLY A 35 -9.06 -17.61 5.42
CA GLY A 35 -10.29 -16.86 5.22
C GLY A 35 -10.13 -15.90 4.05
N ARG A 36 -11.21 -15.65 3.30
CA ARG A 36 -11.18 -14.76 2.14
C ARG A 36 -11.00 -13.32 2.65
N VAL A 37 -9.77 -12.95 2.99
CA VAL A 37 -9.45 -11.63 3.54
C VAL A 37 -9.79 -10.58 2.49
N SER A 38 -10.72 -9.69 2.83
CA SER A 38 -11.19 -8.64 1.93
C SER A 38 -10.20 -7.48 1.90
N VAL A 39 -9.99 -6.89 0.71
CA VAL A 39 -9.20 -5.65 0.58
C VAL A 39 -9.79 -4.55 1.44
N LEU A 40 -11.12 -4.43 1.47
CA LEU A 40 -11.81 -3.41 2.28
C LEU A 40 -11.60 -3.63 3.78
N GLU A 41 -11.58 -4.89 4.23
CA GLU A 41 -11.35 -5.22 5.65
C GLU A 41 -9.91 -4.88 6.06
N GLU A 42 -8.90 -5.25 5.26
CA GLU A 42 -7.50 -4.92 5.57
C GLU A 42 -7.25 -3.42 5.48
N SER A 43 -7.83 -2.72 4.51
CA SER A 43 -7.74 -1.27 4.41
C SER A 43 -8.36 -0.57 5.62
N ALA A 44 -9.52 -1.05 6.08
CA ALA A 44 -10.19 -0.51 7.25
C ALA A 44 -9.41 -0.81 8.55
N LYS A 45 -8.88 -2.03 8.70
CA LYS A 45 -8.03 -2.40 9.84
C LYS A 45 -6.79 -1.50 9.91
N LEU A 46 -6.10 -1.32 8.78
CA LEU A 46 -4.91 -0.46 8.71
C LEU A 46 -5.24 1.00 9.04
N LEU A 47 -6.39 1.50 8.54
CA LEU A 47 -6.87 2.85 8.85
C LEU A 47 -7.10 3.05 10.35
N ASP A 48 -7.75 2.08 11.02
CA ASP A 48 -7.98 2.12 12.46
C ASP A 48 -6.67 2.07 13.25
N SER A 49 -5.74 1.20 12.86
CA SER A 49 -4.42 1.11 13.52
C SER A 49 -3.64 2.42 13.37
N VAL A 50 -3.65 3.02 12.19
CA VAL A 50 -2.97 4.31 11.95
C VAL A 50 -3.62 5.42 12.78
N PHE A 51 -4.95 5.48 12.85
CA PHE A 51 -5.65 6.43 13.71
C PHE A 51 -5.20 6.31 15.16
N ALA A 52 -5.16 5.08 15.70
CA ALA A 52 -4.72 4.82 17.07
C ALA A 52 -3.23 5.14 17.31
N ALA A 53 -2.40 5.09 16.27
CA ALA A 53 -0.97 5.43 16.33
C ALA A 53 -0.68 6.92 16.08
N THR A 54 -1.69 7.73 15.77
CA THR A 54 -1.54 9.15 15.47
C THR A 54 -1.94 10.00 16.68
N ASP A 55 -1.12 10.97 17.05
CA ASP A 55 -1.42 11.91 18.13
C ASP A 55 -2.09 13.17 17.55
N PHE A 56 -3.38 13.33 17.79
CA PHE A 56 -4.19 14.44 17.30
C PHE A 56 -4.56 15.40 18.44
N GLU A 57 -4.37 16.70 18.22
CA GLU A 57 -4.78 17.74 19.18
C GLU A 57 -6.30 17.71 19.42
N ASP A 58 -7.08 17.56 18.35
CA ASP A 58 -8.53 17.35 18.41
C ASP A 58 -8.85 15.91 17.98
N THR A 59 -9.00 15.04 18.98
CA THR A 59 -9.31 13.61 18.75
C THR A 59 -10.71 13.42 18.16
N ASP A 60 -11.68 14.30 18.45
CA ASP A 60 -13.06 14.18 17.95
C ASP A 60 -13.14 14.52 16.46
N ASP A 61 -12.47 15.61 16.03
CA ASP A 61 -12.38 15.98 14.62
C ASP A 61 -11.61 14.93 13.81
N ALA A 62 -10.51 14.42 14.37
CA ALA A 62 -9.76 13.35 13.74
C ALA A 62 -10.61 12.06 13.63
N GLN A 63 -11.35 11.68 14.68
CA GLN A 63 -12.23 10.52 14.64
C GLN A 63 -13.32 10.68 13.58
N LYS A 64 -13.95 11.85 13.46
CA LYS A 64 -14.95 12.13 12.42
C LYS A 64 -14.34 12.01 11.02
N THR A 65 -13.15 12.57 10.83
CA THR A 65 -12.42 12.52 9.57
C THR A 65 -12.08 11.09 9.16
N PHE A 66 -11.51 10.29 10.07
CA PHE A 66 -11.17 8.89 9.80
C PHE A 66 -12.41 8.01 9.61
N THR A 67 -13.49 8.27 10.35
CA THR A 67 -14.78 7.59 10.16
C THR A 67 -15.34 7.86 8.76
N ASN A 68 -15.26 9.11 8.29
CA ASN A 68 -15.69 9.49 6.95
C ASN A 68 -14.81 8.83 5.85
N ILE A 69 -13.49 8.81 6.04
CA ILE A 69 -12.57 8.11 5.13
C ILE A 69 -12.95 6.64 5.04
N ARG A 70 -13.19 5.99 6.19
CA ARG A 70 -13.59 4.57 6.26
C ARG A 70 -14.90 4.31 5.51
N SER A 71 -15.92 5.15 5.71
CA SER A 71 -17.23 4.95 5.07
C SER A 71 -17.20 5.11 3.55
N GLU A 72 -16.29 5.93 3.02
CA GLU A 72 -16.14 6.14 1.58
C GLU A 72 -15.25 5.08 0.88
N LEU A 73 -14.50 4.26 1.63
CA LEU A 73 -13.61 3.22 1.05
C LEU A 73 -14.31 2.32 0.01
N PRO A 74 -15.54 1.79 0.23
CA PRO A 74 -16.20 0.94 -0.75
C PRO A 74 -16.48 1.66 -2.08
N LYS A 75 -16.95 2.91 -2.00
CA LYS A 75 -17.23 3.74 -3.17
C LYS A 75 -15.95 4.09 -3.92
N THR A 76 -14.90 4.43 -3.19
CA THR A 76 -13.58 4.72 -3.79
C THR A 76 -12.98 3.47 -4.42
N ALA A 77 -13.15 2.29 -3.84
CA ALA A 77 -12.73 1.02 -4.44
C ALA A 77 -13.45 0.71 -5.76
N MET A 78 -14.73 1.10 -5.90
CA MET A 78 -15.51 0.96 -7.12
C MET A 78 -15.21 2.04 -8.18
N SER A 79 -14.50 3.11 -7.82
CA SER A 79 -14.09 4.14 -8.77
C SER A 79 -13.05 3.60 -9.77
N ALA A 80 -12.92 4.27 -10.92
CA ALA A 80 -11.95 3.87 -11.95
C ALA A 80 -10.51 3.83 -11.42
N ASP A 81 -10.12 4.82 -10.60
CA ASP A 81 -8.76 4.88 -10.04
C ASP A 81 -8.56 3.88 -8.90
N GLY A 82 -9.57 3.70 -8.05
CA GLY A 82 -9.55 2.69 -6.99
C GLY A 82 -9.43 1.27 -7.55
N ALA A 83 -10.26 0.91 -8.53
CA ALA A 83 -10.20 -0.40 -9.17
C ALA A 83 -8.84 -0.66 -9.84
N LYS A 84 -8.29 0.33 -10.54
CA LYS A 84 -6.94 0.25 -11.14
C LYS A 84 -5.85 0.05 -10.09
N LEU A 85 -5.89 0.80 -8.99
CA LEU A 85 -4.88 0.70 -7.93
C LEU A 85 -4.97 -0.65 -7.21
N VAL A 86 -6.17 -1.09 -6.86
CA VAL A 86 -6.40 -2.40 -6.23
C VAL A 86 -5.87 -3.52 -7.13
N GLN A 87 -6.21 -3.50 -8.43
CA GLN A 87 -5.71 -4.51 -9.37
C GLN A 87 -4.17 -4.47 -9.50
N LYS A 88 -3.58 -3.26 -9.60
CA LYS A 88 -2.14 -3.07 -9.72
C LYS A 88 -1.41 -3.63 -8.49
N PHE A 89 -1.82 -3.27 -7.29
CA PHE A 89 -1.10 -3.66 -6.08
C PHE A 89 -1.46 -5.05 -5.56
N ALA A 90 -2.63 -5.59 -5.92
CA ALA A 90 -2.91 -7.01 -5.73
C ALA A 90 -1.97 -7.90 -6.57
N SER A 91 -1.64 -7.51 -7.81
CA SER A 91 -0.70 -8.28 -8.64
C SER A 91 0.75 -8.13 -8.16
N LEU A 92 1.18 -6.90 -7.88
CA LEU A 92 2.54 -6.63 -7.41
C LEU A 92 2.84 -7.21 -6.03
N GLY A 93 1.87 -7.24 -5.11
CA GLY A 93 2.09 -7.69 -3.72
C GLY A 93 2.68 -9.09 -3.61
N SER A 94 2.43 -9.98 -4.57
CA SER A 94 3.04 -11.32 -4.61
C SER A 94 4.57 -11.33 -4.67
N ALA A 95 5.18 -10.23 -5.14
CA ALA A 95 6.63 -10.06 -5.23
C ALA A 95 7.28 -9.54 -3.93
N ALA A 96 6.49 -9.07 -2.95
CA ALA A 96 7.01 -8.58 -1.67
C ALA A 96 7.30 -9.76 -0.72
N THR A 97 8.41 -10.45 -0.98
CA THR A 97 8.87 -11.61 -0.18
C THR A 97 9.82 -11.24 0.97
N ALA A 98 10.22 -9.97 1.06
CA ALA A 98 11.10 -9.44 2.09
C ALA A 98 10.64 -8.05 2.54
N GLU A 99 11.03 -7.66 3.76
CA GLU A 99 10.64 -6.39 4.37
C GLU A 99 11.00 -5.19 3.48
N SER A 100 12.23 -5.16 2.96
CA SER A 100 12.71 -4.06 2.12
C SER A 100 11.85 -3.88 0.87
N THR A 101 11.46 -4.99 0.22
CA THR A 101 10.58 -4.97 -0.95
C THR A 101 9.17 -4.54 -0.58
N TYR A 102 8.66 -4.97 0.58
CA TYR A 102 7.37 -4.53 1.10
C TYR A 102 7.35 -3.02 1.32
N MET A 103 8.37 -2.47 1.99
CA MET A 103 8.51 -1.02 2.21
C MET A 103 8.66 -0.26 0.88
N ASP A 104 9.49 -0.75 -0.05
CA ASP A 104 9.62 -0.12 -1.36
C ASP A 104 8.27 -0.06 -2.12
N MET A 105 7.42 -1.08 -1.98
CA MET A 105 6.07 -1.02 -2.54
C MET A 105 5.21 0.05 -1.88
N ILE A 106 5.29 0.28 -0.56
CA ILE A 106 4.61 1.40 0.09
C ILE A 106 5.05 2.75 -0.51
N LYS A 107 6.36 2.94 -0.77
CA LYS A 107 6.87 4.15 -1.46
C LYS A 107 6.26 4.29 -2.85
N ILE A 108 6.16 3.20 -3.60
CA ILE A 108 5.57 3.18 -4.94
C ILE A 108 4.07 3.50 -4.89
N ILE A 109 3.34 2.96 -3.89
CA ILE A 109 1.94 3.27 -3.64
C ILE A 109 1.79 4.78 -3.41
N TRP A 110 2.53 5.34 -2.46
CA TRP A 110 2.45 6.77 -2.15
C TRP A 110 2.73 7.65 -3.37
N ARG A 111 3.82 7.36 -4.10
CA ARG A 111 4.16 8.11 -5.34
C ARG A 111 3.05 8.02 -6.38
N THR A 112 2.46 6.83 -6.56
CA THR A 112 1.38 6.63 -7.53
C THR A 112 0.15 7.46 -7.14
N VAL A 113 -0.27 7.36 -5.88
CA VAL A 113 -1.47 8.02 -5.34
C VAL A 113 -1.32 9.54 -5.30
N ARG A 114 -0.14 10.04 -4.92
CA ARG A 114 0.16 11.48 -4.91
C ARG A 114 -0.06 12.14 -6.27
N LEU A 115 0.24 11.41 -7.36
CA LEU A 115 0.07 11.88 -8.74
C LEU A 115 -1.35 11.69 -9.27
N THR A 116 -2.22 10.95 -8.56
CA THR A 116 -3.62 10.80 -8.93
C THR A 116 -4.37 12.13 -8.72
N PRO A 117 -5.16 12.59 -9.71
CA PRO A 117 -6.03 13.75 -9.54
C PRO A 117 -7.05 13.53 -8.42
N GLY A 118 -7.30 14.55 -7.60
CA GLY A 118 -8.26 14.48 -6.52
C GLY A 118 -7.82 15.25 -5.28
N THR A 119 -8.70 15.29 -4.29
CA THR A 119 -8.40 15.85 -2.97
C THR A 119 -7.49 14.92 -2.18
N SER A 120 -6.78 15.45 -1.19
CA SER A 120 -5.91 14.64 -0.32
C SER A 120 -6.68 13.57 0.45
N PHE A 121 -7.96 13.82 0.74
CA PHE A 121 -8.89 12.82 1.27
C PHE A 121 -9.08 11.61 0.35
N VAL A 122 -9.39 11.85 -0.93
CA VAL A 122 -9.54 10.77 -1.91
C VAL A 122 -8.22 10.04 -2.07
N ARG A 123 -7.10 10.76 -2.09
CA ARG A 123 -5.76 10.15 -2.13
C ARG A 123 -5.51 9.28 -0.91
N LEU A 124 -5.88 9.71 0.30
CA LEU A 124 -5.72 8.91 1.50
C LEU A 124 -6.53 7.61 1.42
N GLN A 125 -7.78 7.67 0.95
CA GLN A 125 -8.60 6.48 0.70
C GLN A 125 -7.93 5.52 -0.31
N LEU A 126 -7.45 6.06 -1.44
CA LEU A 126 -6.73 5.28 -2.46
C LEU A 126 -5.43 4.66 -1.91
N PHE A 127 -4.74 5.37 -1.02
CA PHE A 127 -3.53 4.91 -0.35
C PHE A 127 -3.80 3.69 0.53
N PHE A 128 -4.80 3.75 1.42
CA PHE A 128 -5.20 2.61 2.25
C PHE A 128 -5.73 1.43 1.43
N LEU A 129 -6.47 1.70 0.33
CA LEU A 129 -6.94 0.65 -0.59
C LEU A 129 -5.78 -0.09 -1.27
N ALA A 130 -4.78 0.65 -1.72
CA ALA A 130 -3.61 0.06 -2.37
C ALA A 130 -2.76 -0.77 -1.40
N ILE A 131 -2.56 -0.29 -0.16
CA ILE A 131 -1.86 -1.08 0.87
C ILE A 131 -2.68 -2.33 1.21
N GLY A 132 -3.98 -2.20 1.49
CA GLY A 132 -4.84 -3.36 1.77
C GLY A 132 -4.82 -4.40 0.64
N ALA A 133 -4.84 -3.96 -0.62
CA ALA A 133 -4.73 -4.86 -1.78
C ALA A 133 -3.39 -5.60 -1.83
N MET A 134 -2.29 -4.88 -1.55
CA MET A 134 -0.96 -5.47 -1.45
C MET A 134 -0.88 -6.47 -0.31
N THR A 135 -1.35 -6.11 0.89
CA THR A 135 -1.33 -6.96 2.09
C THR A 135 -2.13 -8.25 1.89
N VAL A 136 -3.33 -8.17 1.31
CA VAL A 136 -4.13 -9.37 0.95
C VAL A 136 -3.36 -10.28 0.00
N SER A 137 -2.59 -9.72 -0.94
CA SER A 137 -1.77 -10.49 -1.87
C SER A 137 -0.60 -11.17 -1.17
N VAL A 138 0.14 -10.43 -0.32
CA VAL A 138 1.26 -10.98 0.46
C VAL A 138 0.79 -12.08 1.39
N ARG A 139 -0.36 -11.92 2.07
CA ARG A 139 -0.93 -12.93 2.99
C ARG A 139 -1.28 -14.25 2.29
N LYS A 140 -1.57 -14.22 0.98
CA LYS A 140 -1.80 -15.41 0.15
C LYS A 140 -0.51 -16.07 -0.32
N SER A 141 0.62 -15.36 -0.26
CA SER A 141 1.93 -15.88 -0.64
C SER A 141 2.40 -16.91 0.40
N PRO A 142 2.98 -18.06 -0.03
CA PRO A 142 3.57 -19.02 0.89
C PRO A 142 4.93 -18.55 1.45
N ASN A 143 5.50 -17.47 0.89
CA ASN A 143 6.86 -17.02 1.19
C ASN A 143 6.97 -16.12 2.43
N VAL A 144 5.84 -15.65 2.96
CA VAL A 144 5.80 -14.73 4.11
C VAL A 144 4.79 -15.27 5.10
N SER A 145 5.22 -15.49 6.35
CA SER A 145 4.30 -15.88 7.42
C SER A 145 3.47 -14.69 7.89
N ASP A 146 2.28 -14.96 8.42
CA ASP A 146 1.38 -13.92 8.89
C ASP A 146 2.04 -13.06 9.99
N ASP A 147 2.77 -13.66 10.94
CA ASP A 147 3.48 -12.93 12.00
C ASP A 147 4.55 -11.95 11.46
N VAL A 148 5.28 -12.37 10.42
CA VAL A 148 6.29 -11.52 9.78
C VAL A 148 5.60 -10.35 9.08
N LEU A 149 4.50 -10.60 8.36
CA LEU A 149 3.73 -9.55 7.70
C LEU A 149 3.13 -8.55 8.69
N GLU A 150 2.57 -9.01 9.81
CA GLU A 150 2.04 -8.11 10.86
C GLU A 150 3.15 -7.23 11.45
N SER A 151 4.39 -7.75 11.61
CA SER A 151 5.52 -6.94 12.06
C SER A 151 5.89 -5.82 11.07
N TRP A 152 5.77 -6.07 9.76
CA TRP A 152 6.03 -5.06 8.73
C TRP A 152 4.89 -4.03 8.68
N LEU A 153 3.65 -4.49 8.81
CA LEU A 153 2.48 -3.61 8.92
C LEU A 153 2.59 -2.66 10.11
N GLN A 154 2.98 -3.16 11.28
CA GLN A 154 3.16 -2.33 12.47
C GLN A 154 4.18 -1.20 12.25
N LYS A 155 5.27 -1.47 11.50
CA LYS A 155 6.24 -0.43 11.13
C LYS A 155 5.60 0.64 10.25
N VAL A 156 4.79 0.24 9.27
CA VAL A 156 4.03 1.16 8.41
C VAL A 156 3.02 1.97 9.21
N GLU A 157 2.29 1.34 10.13
CA GLU A 157 1.30 2.00 11.01
C GLU A 157 1.94 3.08 11.87
N VAL A 158 3.03 2.74 12.59
CA VAL A 158 3.77 3.69 13.44
C VAL A 158 4.36 4.81 12.61
N TRP A 159 4.93 4.49 11.44
CA TRP A 159 5.46 5.51 10.55
C TRP A 159 4.37 6.46 10.05
N LEU A 160 3.26 5.94 9.51
CA LEU A 160 2.14 6.75 9.02
C LEU A 160 1.54 7.60 10.14
N GLY A 161 1.37 7.04 11.34
CA GLY A 161 0.88 7.79 12.49
C GLY A 161 1.80 8.96 12.83
N ARG A 162 3.12 8.76 12.79
CA ARG A 162 4.09 9.85 12.96
C ARG A 162 4.01 10.88 11.83
N GLN A 163 3.87 10.47 10.57
CA GLN A 163 3.73 11.42 9.45
C GLN A 163 2.46 12.28 9.59
N LEU A 164 1.35 11.66 10.00
CA LEU A 164 0.08 12.36 10.23
C LEU A 164 0.02 13.10 11.57
N THR A 165 1.02 12.93 12.44
CA THR A 165 1.20 13.72 13.66
C THR A 165 2.10 14.92 13.39
N SER A 166 3.38 14.67 13.09
CA SER A 166 4.45 15.66 13.08
C SER A 166 5.03 15.95 11.69
N GLY A 167 4.54 15.29 10.63
CA GLY A 167 5.06 15.46 9.26
C GLY A 167 6.41 14.78 9.00
N GLY A 168 7.00 14.12 10.01
CA GLY A 168 8.33 13.51 9.95
C GLY A 168 9.48 14.50 10.26
N LYS A 169 10.68 13.98 10.55
CA LYS A 169 11.89 14.79 10.75
C LYS A 169 12.22 15.54 9.46
N GLY A 170 12.25 16.86 9.54
CA GLY A 170 12.54 17.75 8.42
C GLY A 170 11.36 18.59 7.93
N CYS A 171 10.14 18.36 8.44
CA CYS A 171 9.07 19.36 8.36
C CYS A 171 9.41 20.48 9.36
N VAL A 172 9.80 21.66 8.84
CA VAL A 172 10.37 22.75 9.64
C VAL A 172 9.37 23.36 10.64
N ASP A 173 8.06 23.07 10.52
CA ASP A 173 6.99 23.66 11.36
C ASP A 173 5.94 22.64 11.88
N GLY A 174 6.28 21.35 11.98
CA GLY A 174 5.31 20.28 11.70
C GLY A 174 4.34 19.74 12.76
N GLY A 175 4.13 20.35 13.93
CA GLY A 175 3.20 19.80 14.95
C GLY A 175 1.75 20.30 14.86
N GLU A 176 1.56 21.53 14.39
CA GLU A 176 0.30 22.25 14.53
C GLU A 176 -0.56 22.15 13.25
N GLY A 177 -1.88 22.08 13.44
CA GLY A 177 -2.86 22.09 12.34
C GLY A 177 -3.92 20.99 12.47
N SER A 178 -5.07 21.24 11.84
CA SER A 178 -6.19 20.29 11.81
C SER A 178 -5.80 18.98 11.12
N VAL A 179 -6.58 17.91 11.34
CA VAL A 179 -6.38 16.63 10.65
C VAL A 179 -6.30 16.80 9.12
N ASN A 180 -7.05 17.76 8.57
CA ASN A 180 -7.05 18.08 7.14
C ASN A 180 -5.71 18.64 6.68
N ASP A 181 -5.16 19.60 7.43
CA ASP A 181 -3.86 20.22 7.13
C ASP A 181 -2.75 19.17 7.12
N ARG A 182 -2.83 18.21 8.07
CA ARG A 182 -1.85 17.13 8.19
C ARG A 182 -1.94 16.14 7.01
N ILE A 183 -3.15 15.82 6.55
CA ILE A 183 -3.37 14.98 5.36
C ILE A 183 -2.90 15.69 4.09
N ASP A 184 -3.19 16.99 3.95
CA ASP A 184 -2.74 17.80 2.82
C ASP A 184 -1.20 17.89 2.78
N ARG A 185 -0.57 18.10 3.94
CA ARG A 185 0.89 18.09 4.09
C ARG A 185 1.51 16.75 3.66
N PHE A 186 0.91 15.63 4.06
CA PHE A 186 1.40 14.30 3.72
C PHE A 186 1.44 14.02 2.21
N PHE A 187 0.55 14.61 1.42
CA PHE A 187 0.56 14.47 -0.05
C PHE A 187 1.24 15.63 -0.78
N SER A 188 1.50 16.76 -0.12
CA SER A 188 2.24 17.88 -0.70
C SER A 188 3.76 17.68 -0.63
N THR A 189 4.26 16.93 0.37
CA THR A 189 5.71 16.71 0.55
C THR A 189 6.37 16.10 -0.70
N PRO A 190 7.58 16.55 -1.10
CA PRO A 190 8.30 16.01 -2.25
C PRO A 190 8.81 14.58 -2.06
N TYR A 191 9.02 14.13 -0.81
CA TYR A 191 9.50 12.79 -0.48
C TYR A 191 8.94 12.29 0.87
N LEU A 192 8.99 10.98 1.09
CA LEU A 192 8.58 10.39 2.37
C LEU A 192 9.71 10.54 3.40
N HIS A 193 9.45 11.30 4.46
CA HIS A 193 10.38 11.46 5.58
C HIS A 193 10.42 10.19 6.43
N ASP A 194 11.59 9.84 6.98
CA ASP A 194 11.78 8.76 7.96
C ASP A 194 11.22 7.39 7.56
N PHE A 195 11.20 7.07 6.26
CA PHE A 195 10.64 5.82 5.75
C PHE A 195 11.70 4.72 5.48
N ASP A 196 12.96 4.98 5.78
CA ASP A 196 14.11 4.06 5.64
C ASP A 196 14.65 3.60 7.01
#